data_AF-A0A967RFH6-F1
#
_entry.id   AF-A0A967RFH6-F1
#
_cell.length_a   1.000
_cell.length_b   1.000
_cell.length_c   1.000
_cell.angle_alpha   90.00
_cell.angle_beta   90.00
_cell.angle_gamma   90.00
#
_symmetry.space_group_name_H-M   'P 1'
#
loop_
_entity.id
_entity.type
_entity.pdbx_description
1 polymer ?
#
loop_
_entity_poly.entity_id
_entity_poly.type
_entity_poly.pdbx_seq_one_letter_code
_entity_poly.pdbx_strand_id
1 'polypeptide(L)'
;VLTWDEHNKVTETIAQKTKGKCLCIAGTGSNNTAESFAATQHAAEVGADAVLLVEPYYNGPSSLEIRKEYVAPIAAAYKDLDV
;
A
#
# COMPACT_ATOMS: atom_id res chain seq x y z
N VAL A 1 9.39 11.89 7.40
CA VAL A 1 8.07 11.80 6.74
C VAL A 1 8.25 12.29 5.33
N LEU A 2 7.75 11.54 4.35
CA LEU A 2 7.72 11.94 2.95
C LEU A 2 6.35 12.55 2.66
N THR A 3 6.29 13.50 1.74
CA THR A 3 5.02 13.87 1.09
C THR A 3 4.53 12.70 0.21
N TRP A 4 3.24 12.70 -0.15
CA TRP A 4 2.69 11.68 -1.04
C TRP A 4 3.38 11.65 -2.42
N ASP A 5 3.73 12.82 -2.96
CA ASP A 5 4.46 12.91 -4.23
C ASP A 5 5.87 12.29 -4.14
N GLU A 6 6.59 12.56 -3.05
CA GLU A 6 7.91 11.95 -2.80
C GLU A 6 7.79 10.44 -2.60
N HIS A 7 6.80 9.99 -1.83
CA HIS A 7 6.52 8.58 -1.59
C HIS A 7 6.23 7.83 -2.89
N ASN A 8 5.33 8.38 -3.72
CA ASN A 8 4.94 7.78 -4.99
C ASN A 8 6.10 7.75 -5.98
N LYS A 9 6.91 8.80 -6.02
CA LYS A 9 8.11 8.85 -6.85
C LYS A 9 9.17 7.82 -6.44
N VAL A 10 9.37 7.61 -5.14
CA VAL A 10 10.27 6.55 -4.63
C VAL A 10 9.73 5.18 -5.03
N THR A 11 8.44 4.93 -4.81
CA THR A 11 7.80 3.65 -5.15
C THR A 11 7.94 3.33 -6.63
N GLU A 12 7.61 4.29 -7.50
CA GLU A 12 7.75 4.15 -8.96
C GLU A 12 9.20 3.85 -9.36
N THR A 13 10.15 4.63 -8.84
CA THR A 13 11.56 4.48 -9.19
C THR A 13 12.09 3.10 -8.81
N ILE A 14 11.69 2.57 -7.65
CA ILE A 14 12.15 1.26 -7.19
C ILE A 14 11.47 0.15 -7.97
N ALA A 15 10.14 0.17 -8.14
CA ALA A 15 9.40 -0.83 -8.91
C ALA A 15 9.98 -0.99 -10.33
N GLN A 16 10.26 0.12 -11.01
CA GLN A 16 10.89 0.11 -12.34
C GLN A 16 12.31 -0.49 -12.31
N LYS A 17 13.12 -0.17 -11.30
CA LYS A 17 14.51 -0.64 -11.21
C LYS A 17 14.64 -2.11 -10.83
N THR A 18 13.69 -2.65 -10.05
CA THR A 18 13.69 -4.03 -9.55
C THR A 18 12.93 -4.99 -10.45
N LYS A 19 12.12 -4.49 -11.39
CA LYS A 19 11.33 -5.30 -12.32
C LYS A 19 12.14 -6.44 -12.95
N GLY A 20 11.68 -7.68 -12.73
CA GLY A 20 12.32 -8.90 -13.23
C GLY A 20 13.63 -9.31 -12.54
N LYS A 21 14.05 -8.59 -11.48
CA LYS A 21 15.28 -8.89 -10.71
C LYS A 21 14.96 -9.40 -9.30
N CYS A 22 13.97 -8.81 -8.65
CA CYS A 22 13.47 -9.23 -7.34
C CYS A 22 12.04 -8.68 -7.14
N LEU A 23 11.36 -9.17 -6.11
CA LEU A 23 10.04 -8.67 -5.71
C LEU A 23 10.14 -7.25 -5.12
N CYS A 24 9.26 -6.36 -5.56
CA CYS A 24 9.06 -5.04 -5.01
C CYS A 24 7.78 -5.03 -4.15
N ILE A 25 7.95 -4.84 -2.84
CA ILE A 25 6.85 -4.70 -1.88
C ILE A 25 6.73 -3.23 -1.52
N ALA A 26 5.65 -2.57 -1.94
CA ALA A 26 5.43 -1.15 -1.69
C ALA A 26 4.70 -0.92 -0.36
N GLY A 27 5.24 -0.09 0.53
CA GLY A 27 4.53 0.30 1.74
C GLY A 27 3.42 1.29 1.41
N THR A 28 2.16 0.92 1.61
CA THR A 28 0.99 1.77 1.27
C THR A 28 0.09 2.02 2.48
N GLY A 29 0.51 1.56 3.66
CA GLY A 29 -0.23 1.78 4.89
C GLY A 29 -0.22 3.23 5.37
N SER A 30 -1.33 3.66 5.97
CA SER A 30 -1.55 5.00 6.52
C SER A 30 -2.56 4.92 7.68
N ASN A 31 -2.55 5.94 8.53
CA ASN A 31 -3.62 6.16 9.50
C ASN A 31 -4.95 6.63 8.86
N ASN A 32 -4.95 6.89 7.56
CA ASN A 32 -6.13 7.24 6.78
C ASN A 32 -6.39 6.19 5.68
N THR A 33 -7.56 5.56 5.73
CA THR A 33 -7.95 4.52 4.75
C THR A 33 -7.93 5.03 3.31
N ALA A 34 -8.41 6.25 3.06
CA ALA A 34 -8.46 6.81 1.70
C ALA A 34 -7.06 7.05 1.12
N GLU A 35 -6.11 7.46 1.97
CA GLU A 35 -4.72 7.59 1.55
C GLU A 35 -4.10 6.24 1.21
N SER A 36 -4.39 5.20 2.00
CA SER A 36 -3.91 3.84 1.69
C SER A 36 -4.48 3.28 0.39
N PHE A 37 -5.75 3.58 0.07
CA PHE A 37 -6.30 3.28 -1.25
C PHE A 37 -5.54 3.99 -2.36
N ALA A 38 -5.33 5.30 -2.24
CA ALA A 38 -4.60 6.08 -3.26
C ALA A 38 -3.16 5.58 -3.46
N ALA A 39 -2.46 5.28 -2.37
CA ALA A 39 -1.10 4.75 -2.42
C ALA A 39 -1.05 3.33 -3.01
N THR A 40 -2.01 2.47 -2.67
CA THR A 40 -2.12 1.11 -3.22
C THR A 40 -2.45 1.14 -4.70
N GLN A 41 -3.33 2.05 -5.13
CA GLN A 41 -3.62 2.28 -6.55
C GLN A 41 -2.35 2.65 -7.31
N HIS A 42 -1.59 3.65 -6.84
CA HIS A 42 -0.34 4.06 -7.47
C HIS A 42 0.66 2.91 -7.53
N ALA A 43 0.81 2.15 -6.43
CA ALA A 43 1.70 0.98 -6.37
C ALA A 43 1.31 -0.09 -7.41
N ALA A 44 0.02 -0.36 -7.59
CA ALA A 44 -0.48 -1.27 -8.62
C ALA A 44 -0.14 -0.76 -10.03
N GLU A 45 -0.41 0.52 -10.30
CA GLU A 45 -0.20 1.15 -11.61
C GLU A 45 1.27 1.14 -12.04
N VAL A 46 2.20 1.34 -11.10
CA VAL A 46 3.65 1.30 -11.39
C VAL A 46 4.25 -0.11 -11.40
N GLY A 47 3.43 -1.14 -11.10
CA GLY A 47 3.81 -2.54 -11.16
C GLY A 47 4.64 -3.01 -9.98
N ALA A 48 4.31 -2.60 -8.76
CA ALA A 48 4.75 -3.31 -7.56
C ALA A 48 4.18 -4.74 -7.55
N ASP A 49 4.91 -5.69 -6.97
CA ASP A 49 4.48 -7.10 -6.93
C ASP A 49 3.52 -7.36 -5.75
N ALA A 50 3.70 -6.59 -4.67
CA ALA A 50 2.88 -6.67 -3.46
C ALA A 50 2.84 -5.31 -2.76
N VAL A 51 1.91 -5.18 -1.82
CA VAL A 51 1.85 -4.02 -0.93
C VAL A 51 1.95 -4.44 0.53
N LEU A 52 2.46 -3.53 1.36
CA LEU A 52 2.55 -3.69 2.80
C LEU A 52 1.71 -2.61 3.47
N LEU A 53 0.71 -3.05 4.23
CA LEU A 53 -0.18 -2.19 4.99
C LEU A 53 0.27 -2.16 6.46
N VAL A 54 0.84 -1.02 6.90
CA VAL A 54 0.92 -0.73 8.34
C VAL A 54 -0.48 -0.40 8.84
N GLU A 55 -0.84 -0.95 10.00
CA GLU A 55 -2.17 -0.75 10.58
C GLU A 55 -2.34 0.68 11.13
N PRO A 56 -3.54 1.29 11.00
CA PRO A 56 -3.84 2.56 11.64
C PRO A 56 -3.78 2.40 13.16
N TYR A 57 -2.91 3.16 13.84
CA TYR A 57 -2.61 2.94 15.25
C TYR A 57 -3.05 4.08 16.17
N TYR A 58 -3.23 5.30 15.65
CA TYR A 58 -3.56 6.46 16.50
C TYR A 58 -4.90 6.33 17.22
N ASN A 59 -5.90 5.77 16.55
CA ASN A 59 -7.24 5.60 17.12
C ASN A 59 -7.40 4.30 17.93
N GLY A 60 -6.34 3.48 18.01
CA GLY A 60 -6.39 2.17 18.65
C GLY A 60 -7.55 1.27 18.21
N PRO A 61 -7.84 1.13 16.90
CA PRO A 61 -8.91 0.25 16.45
C PRO A 61 -8.63 -1.20 16.85
N SER A 62 -9.68 -1.96 17.09
CA SER A 62 -9.54 -3.39 17.36
C SER A 62 -8.98 -4.13 16.15
N SER A 63 -8.32 -5.26 16.37
CA SER A 63 -7.83 -6.11 15.28
C SER A 63 -8.96 -6.58 14.34
N LEU A 64 -10.20 -6.67 14.84
CA LEU A 64 -11.35 -7.01 14.01
C LEU A 64 -11.75 -5.87 13.08
N GLU A 65 -11.75 -4.63 13.58
CA GLU A 65 -12.02 -3.43 12.78
C GLU A 65 -10.92 -3.21 11.74
N ILE A 66 -9.64 -3.35 12.11
CA ILE A 66 -8.53 -3.27 11.15
C ILE A 66 -8.72 -4.28 10.01
N ARG A 67 -9.03 -5.54 10.35
CA ARG A 67 -9.21 -6.58 9.33
C ARG A 67 -10.42 -6.29 8.42
N LYS A 68 -11.55 -5.86 8.97
CA LYS A 68 -12.81 -5.69 8.22
C LYS A 68 -12.88 -4.38 7.44
N GLU A 69 -12.40 -3.29 8.03
CA GLU A 69 -12.62 -1.93 7.53
C GLU A 69 -11.39 -1.34 6.83
N TYR A 70 -10.21 -1.93 7.03
CA TYR A 70 -8.96 -1.43 6.47
C TYR A 70 -8.31 -2.44 5.51
N VAL A 71 -7.94 -3.62 6.00
CA VAL A 71 -7.18 -4.61 5.19
C VAL A 71 -8.06 -5.27 4.13
N ALA A 72 -9.21 -5.85 4.52
CA ALA A 72 -10.06 -6.59 3.59
C ALA A 72 -10.62 -5.73 2.43
N PRO A 73 -11.05 -4.46 2.63
CA PRO A 73 -11.51 -3.62 1.54
C PRO A 73 -10.41 -3.28 0.54
N ILE A 74 -9.19 -3.00 1.00
CA ILE A 74 -8.04 -2.73 0.14
C ILE A 74 -7.69 -3.97 -0.67
N ALA A 75 -7.55 -5.13 -0.02
CA ALA A 75 -7.26 -6.39 -0.69
C ALA A 75 -8.34 -6.77 -1.73
N ALA A 76 -9.62 -6.52 -1.43
CA ALA A 76 -10.72 -6.79 -2.35
C ALA A 76 -10.70 -5.90 -3.61
N ALA A 77 -10.18 -4.67 -3.50
CA ALA A 77 -10.10 -3.71 -4.59
C ALA A 77 -8.93 -3.99 -5.55
N TYR A 78 -7.83 -4.58 -5.06
CA TYR A 78 -6.62 -4.84 -5.85
C TYR A 78 -6.26 -6.32 -5.87
N LYS A 79 -7.08 -7.12 -6.57
CA LYS A 79 -6.95 -8.60 -6.62
C LYS A 79 -5.68 -9.11 -7.29
N ASP A 80 -5.04 -8.27 -8.10
CA ASP A 80 -3.82 -8.59 -8.83
C ASP A 80 -2.56 -8.29 -8.00
N LEU A 81 -2.71 -7.73 -6.78
CA LEU A 81 -1.63 -7.49 -5.83
C LEU A 81 -1.76 -8.44 -4.64
N ASP A 82 -0.63 -8.96 -4.18
CA ASP A 82 -0.55 -9.57 -2.85
C ASP A 82 -0.57 -8.45 -1.80
N VAL A 83 -1.55 -8.51 -0.89
CA VAL A 83 -1.79 -7.55 0.21
C VAL A 83 -1.60 -8.22 1.56
#